data_AF-A0A0U5ER49-F1
#
_entry.id   AF-A0A0U5ER49-F1
#
_cell.length_a   1.000
_cell.length_b   1.000
_cell.length_c   1.000
_cell.angle_alpha   90.00
_cell.angle_beta   90.00
_cell.angle_gamma   90.00
#
_symmetry.space_group_name_H-M   'P 1'
#
loop_
_entity.id
_entity.type
_entity.pdbx_description
1 polymer ?
#
loop_
_entity_poly.entity_id
_entity_poly.type
_entity_poly.pdbx_seq_one_letter_code
_entity_poly.pdbx_strand_id
1 'polypeptide(L)'
;MTTPIQAATIAALSSDRRCWKEETFDAGLIHSRRYVRAWRKIIKARSRSVQDLQCKARLVLLNAEDPNSMEASLARDVLAMNGGKHG
;
A
#
# COMPACT_ATOMS: atom_id res chain seq x y z
N MET A 1 13.19 13.07 1.85
CA MET A 1 12.57 12.99 0.50
C MET A 1 11.71 11.75 0.42
N THR A 2 10.47 11.84 -0.04
CA THR A 2 9.59 10.68 -0.24
C THR A 2 9.95 9.94 -1.52
N THR A 3 10.17 8.62 -1.45
CA THR A 3 10.44 7.81 -2.64
C THR A 3 9.20 7.73 -3.54
N PRO A 4 9.34 7.40 -4.84
CA PRO A 4 8.20 7.18 -5.73
C PRO A 4 7.22 6.12 -5.22
N ILE A 5 7.73 5.08 -4.53
CA ILE A 5 6.91 4.03 -3.90
C ILE A 5 6.12 4.60 -2.71
N GLN A 6 6.75 5.41 -1.86
CA GLN A 6 6.09 6.07 -0.73
C GLN A 6 4.98 7.01 -1.20
N ALA A 7 5.26 7.87 -2.19
CA ALA A 7 4.28 8.80 -2.74
C ALA A 7 3.07 8.06 -3.35
N ALA A 8 3.31 6.99 -4.11
CA ALA A 8 2.24 6.17 -4.68
C ALA A 8 1.43 5.44 -3.59
N THR A 9 2.08 4.98 -2.52
CA THR A 9 1.41 4.30 -1.40
C THR A 9 0.46 5.24 -0.66
N ILE A 10 0.90 6.47 -0.38
CA ILE A 10 0.04 7.51 0.21
C ILE A 10 -1.17 7.78 -0.70
N ALA A 11 -0.95 7.89 -2.02
CA ALA A 11 -2.02 8.12 -2.98
C ALA A 11 -3.03 6.96 -3.03
N ALA A 12 -2.56 5.71 -2.95
CA ALA A 12 -3.42 4.53 -2.88
C ALA A 12 -4.29 4.55 -1.61
N LEU A 13 -3.67 4.65 -0.44
CA LEU A 13 -4.38 4.68 0.85
C LEU A 13 -5.40 5.84 0.94
N SER A 14 -5.04 7.01 0.43
CA SER A 14 -5.94 8.17 0.41
C SER A 14 -7.11 7.99 -0.54
N SER A 15 -6.92 7.29 -1.66
CA SER A 15 -7.97 7.04 -2.65
C SER A 15 -8.95 5.97 -2.15
N ASP A 16 -8.45 4.89 -1.55
CA ASP A 16 -9.28 3.86 -0.94
C ASP A 16 -10.21 4.46 0.12
N ARG A 17 -9.66 5.20 1.09
CA ARG A 17 -10.45 5.88 2.15
C ARG A 17 -11.52 6.84 1.61
N ARG A 18 -11.28 7.47 0.46
CA ARG A 18 -12.26 8.37 -0.18
C ARG A 18 -13.34 7.61 -0.92
N CYS A 19 -13.00 6.50 -1.59
CA CYS A 19 -13.96 5.68 -2.32
C CYS A 19 -15.18 5.26 -1.46
N TRP A 20 -14.93 4.93 -0.19
CA TRP A 20 -15.97 4.53 0.77
C TRP A 20 -16.82 5.67 1.34
N LYS A 21 -16.46 6.93 1.05
CA LYS A 21 -17.15 8.13 1.54
C LYS A 21 -17.97 8.84 0.47
N GLU A 22 -17.87 8.39 -0.78
CA GLU A 22 -18.60 9.00 -1.88
C GLU A 22 -20.08 8.60 -1.84
N GLU A 23 -20.97 9.56 -2.10
CA GLU A 23 -22.42 9.38 -2.04
C GLU A 23 -22.97 8.53 -3.20
N THR A 24 -22.23 8.48 -4.32
CA THR A 24 -22.64 7.76 -5.53
C THR A 24 -21.53 6.87 -6.06
N PHE A 25 -21.94 5.79 -6.75
CA PHE A 25 -21.01 4.86 -7.38
C PHE A 25 -20.06 5.55 -8.38
N ASP A 26 -20.56 6.48 -9.19
CA ASP A 26 -19.77 7.19 -10.20
C ASP A 26 -18.69 8.10 -9.57
N ALA A 27 -19.01 8.74 -8.44
CA ALA A 27 -18.04 9.51 -7.67
C ALA A 27 -16.96 8.59 -7.06
N GLY A 28 -17.35 7.45 -6.51
CA GLY A 28 -16.44 6.41 -5.99
C GLY A 28 -15.53 5.81 -7.07
N LEU A 29 -16.03 5.67 -8.31
CA LEU A 29 -15.30 5.06 -9.42
C LEU A 29 -14.00 5.80 -9.76
N ILE A 30 -13.97 7.13 -9.63
CA ILE A 30 -12.77 7.94 -9.86
C ILE A 30 -11.68 7.58 -8.84
N HIS A 31 -12.06 7.40 -7.58
CA HIS A 31 -11.16 7.03 -6.50
C HIS A 31 -10.64 5.60 -6.64
N SER A 32 -11.50 4.65 -6.99
CA SER A 32 -11.10 3.28 -7.33
C SER A 32 -10.10 3.23 -8.49
N ARG A 33 -10.32 3.99 -9.57
CA ARG A 33 -9.36 4.08 -10.69
C ARG A 33 -8.01 4.66 -10.27
N ARG A 34 -8.02 5.69 -9.42
CA ARG A 34 -6.78 6.29 -8.87
C ARG A 34 -6.02 5.30 -8.01
N TYR A 35 -6.73 4.54 -7.18
CA TYR A 35 -6.17 3.44 -6.40
C TYR A 35 -5.46 2.42 -7.29
N VAL A 36 -6.16 1.86 -8.30
CA VAL A 36 -5.60 0.84 -9.21
C VAL A 36 -4.35 1.35 -9.95
N ARG A 37 -4.35 2.63 -10.37
CA ARG A 37 -3.17 3.24 -11.02
C ARG A 37 -1.98 3.34 -10.07
N ALA A 38 -2.20 3.78 -8.83
CA ALA A 38 -1.17 3.88 -7.82
C ALA A 38 -0.61 2.48 -7.46
N TRP A 39 -1.51 1.51 -7.27
CA TRP A 39 -1.18 0.11 -7.03
C TRP A 39 -0.27 -0.49 -8.10
N ARG A 40 -0.63 -0.34 -9.39
CA ARG A 40 0.17 -0.81 -10.52
C ARG A 40 1.57 -0.21 -10.55
N LYS A 41 1.72 1.07 -10.19
CA LYS A 41 3.04 1.72 -10.10
C LYS A 41 3.90 1.08 -9.02
N ILE A 42 3.31 0.75 -7.87
CA ILE A 42 4.02 0.19 -6.72
C ILE A 42 4.49 -1.24 -6.99
N ILE A 43 3.63 -2.09 -7.57
CA ILE A 43 4.01 -3.47 -7.91
C ILE A 43 5.19 -3.49 -8.88
N LYS A 44 5.16 -2.64 -9.92
CA LYS A 44 6.20 -2.59 -10.96
C LYS A 44 7.51 -1.96 -10.49
N ALA A 45 7.48 -1.15 -9.43
CA ALA A 45 8.67 -0.47 -8.93
C ALA A 45 9.51 -1.39 -8.03
N ARG A 46 10.82 -1.44 -8.26
CA ARG A 46 11.75 -2.16 -7.38
C ARG A 46 11.93 -1.39 -6.07
N SER A 47 11.76 -2.07 -4.93
CA SER A 47 12.03 -1.51 -3.60
C SER A 47 13.53 -1.27 -3.43
N ARG A 48 13.93 -0.10 -2.96
CA ARG A 48 15.33 0.28 -2.74
C ARG A 48 15.68 0.48 -1.26
N SER A 49 14.69 0.41 -0.38
CA SER A 49 14.85 0.59 1.07
C SER A 49 13.86 -0.27 1.85
N VAL A 50 14.12 -0.47 3.15
CA VAL A 50 13.17 -1.10 4.08
C VAL A 50 11.85 -0.35 4.10
N GLN A 51 11.88 0.98 4.01
CA GLN A 51 10.66 1.79 3.96
C GLN A 51 9.84 1.54 2.68
N ASP A 52 10.48 1.27 1.54
CA ASP A 52 9.76 0.86 0.33
C ASP A 52 9.10 -0.51 0.50
N LEU A 53 9.75 -1.45 1.20
CA LEU A 53 9.18 -2.76 1.53
C LEU A 53 7.98 -2.61 2.48
N GLN A 54 8.11 -1.78 3.51
CA GLN A 54 7.01 -1.46 4.44
C GLN A 54 5.82 -0.83 3.71
N CYS A 55 6.08 0.06 2.75
CA CYS A 55 5.02 0.64 1.92
C CYS A 55 4.25 -0.43 1.13
N LYS A 56 4.96 -1.39 0.54
CA LYS A 56 4.33 -2.53 -0.15
C LYS A 56 3.60 -3.45 0.82
N ALA A 57 4.17 -3.72 1.99
CA ALA A 57 3.56 -4.58 3.00
C ALA A 57 2.22 -4.03 3.51
N ARG A 58 2.11 -2.71 3.74
CA ARG A 58 0.82 -2.06 4.07
C ARG A 58 -0.24 -2.32 3.01
N LEU A 59 0.18 -2.32 1.76
CA LEU A 59 -0.68 -2.51 0.60
C LEU A 59 -1.10 -3.97 0.41
N VAL A 60 -0.19 -4.93 0.68
CA VAL A 60 -0.54 -6.35 0.74
C VAL A 60 -1.61 -6.58 1.79
N LEU A 61 -1.44 -6.07 3.02
CA LEU A 61 -2.42 -6.25 4.09
C LEU A 61 -3.78 -5.60 3.78
N LEU A 62 -3.79 -4.49 3.06
CA LEU A 62 -5.04 -3.83 2.66
C LEU A 62 -5.87 -4.67 1.68
N ASN A 63 -5.24 -5.51 0.86
CA ASN A 63 -5.91 -6.34 -0.16
C ASN A 63 -5.84 -7.83 0.12
N ALA A 64 -5.37 -8.22 1.31
CA ALA A 64 -5.30 -9.62 1.67
C ALA A 64 -6.74 -10.14 1.83
N GLU A 65 -7.16 -11.04 0.96
CA GLU A 65 -8.45 -11.72 1.07
C GLU A 65 -8.48 -12.60 2.33
N ASP A 66 -7.37 -13.29 2.62
CA ASP A 66 -7.15 -14.03 3.86
C ASP A 66 -6.09 -13.34 4.73
N PRO A 67 -6.46 -12.81 5.92
CA PRO A 67 -5.50 -12.22 6.84
C PRO A 67 -4.50 -13.22 7.42
N ASN A 68 -4.74 -14.54 7.33
CA ASN A 68 -3.85 -15.59 7.81
C ASN A 68 -2.99 -16.21 6.70
N SER A 69 -3.08 -15.69 5.48
CA SER A 69 -2.22 -16.10 4.37
C SER A 69 -0.74 -15.87 4.69
N MET A 70 0.13 -16.64 4.02
CA MET A 70 1.59 -16.52 4.17
C MET A 70 2.07 -15.12 3.77
N GLU A 71 1.46 -14.52 2.75
CA GLU A 71 1.73 -13.17 2.28
C GLU A 71 1.36 -12.11 3.34
N ALA A 72 0.22 -12.27 4.00
CA ALA A 72 -0.19 -11.38 5.08
C ALA A 72 0.73 -11.54 6.31
N SER A 73 1.14 -12.76 6.64
CA SER A 73 2.14 -13.00 7.68
C SER A 73 3.46 -12.29 7.37
N LEU A 74 4.00 -12.51 6.17
CA LEU A 74 5.25 -11.87 5.73
C LEU A 74 5.14 -10.34 5.71
N ALA A 75 4.00 -9.80 5.30
CA ALA A 75 3.77 -8.36 5.31
C ALA A 75 3.81 -7.79 6.74
N ARG A 76 3.25 -8.50 7.74
CA ARG A 76 3.37 -8.10 9.16
C ARG A 76 4.82 -8.12 9.62
N ASP A 77 5.58 -9.15 9.26
CA ASP A 77 7.00 -9.25 9.62
C ASP A 77 7.81 -8.08 9.03
N VAL A 78 7.59 -7.74 7.76
CA VAL A 78 8.22 -6.58 7.09
C VAL A 78 7.83 -5.26 7.76
N LEU A 79 6.62 -5.14 8.29
CA LEU A 79 6.20 -3.95 9.05
C LEU A 79 6.80 -3.91 10.45
N ALA A 80 7.02 -5.07 11.07
CA ALA A 80 7.69 -5.20 12.37
C ALA A 80 9.22 -5.03 12.26
N MET A 81 9.79 -5.20 11.06
CA MET A 81 11.21 -4.93 10.80
C MET A 81 11.53 -3.46 11.02
N ASN A 82 12.14 -3.15 12.15
CA ASN A 82 12.83 -1.89 12.38
C ASN A 82 14.21 -2.00 11.73
N GLY A 83 14.31 -1.53 10.48
CA GLY A 83 15.57 -1.51 9.72
C GLY A 83 16.73 -1.05 10.61
N GLY A 84 17.61 -2.00 10.94
CA GLY A 84 18.56 -1.99 12.06
C GLY A 84 18.79 -0.64 12.75
N LYS A 85 18.09 -0.41 13.85
CA LYS A 85 18.70 0.22 15.03
C LYS A 85 19.14 -0.90 15.96
N HIS A 86 20.20 -1.61 15.58
CA HIS A 86 21.03 -2.25 16.59
C HIS A 86 21.83 -1.11 17.22
N GLY A 87 21.58 -0.87 18.51
CA GLY A 87 22.52 -0.12 19.35
C GLY A 87 23.81 -0.90 19.54
#